data_AF-A0A3B9J5Z9-F1
#
_entry.id   AF-A0A3B9J5Z9-F1
#
_cell.length_a   1.000
_cell.length_b   1.000
_cell.length_c   1.000
_cell.angle_alpha   90.00
_cell.angle_beta   90.00
_cell.angle_gamma   90.00
#
_symmetry.space_group_name_H-M   'P 1'
#
loop_
_entity.id
_entity.type
_entity.pdbx_description
1 polymer ?
#
loop_
_entity_poly.entity_id
_entity_poly.type
_entity_poly.pdbx_seq_one_letter_code
_entity_poly.pdbx_strand_id
1 'polypeptide(L)'
;MTRSFLRDPIPEVVLSRVLEQARHVPSAGNTQGFDFVVLEGDQTSIYWDVTLPRERRETFRWSNLLDAPAIITIWANPDAYLERYSRSDKQATGLGQGMEMWGTPYWL
;
A
#
# COMPACT_ATOMS: atom_id res chain seq x y z
N MET A 1 4.48 0.91 -18.58
CA MET A 1 3.62 0.17 -17.62
C MET A 1 3.59 -1.29 -18.04
N THR A 2 4.00 -2.21 -17.17
CA THR A 2 4.08 -3.65 -17.44
C THR A 2 2.83 -4.35 -16.90
N ARG A 3 2.22 -5.24 -17.71
CA ARG A 3 1.00 -5.99 -17.35
C ARG A 3 1.08 -7.48 -17.73
N SER A 4 2.29 -7.97 -17.91
CA SER A 4 2.60 -9.37 -18.22
C SER A 4 3.85 -9.72 -17.45
N PHE A 5 3.77 -10.70 -16.57
CA PHE A 5 4.85 -11.08 -15.65
C PHE A 5 5.24 -12.54 -15.86
N LEU A 6 6.47 -12.86 -15.52
CA LEU A 6 6.89 -14.25 -15.32
C LEU A 6 6.50 -14.67 -13.90
N ARG A 7 6.30 -15.98 -13.70
CA ARG A 7 5.98 -16.56 -12.38
C ARG A 7 7.20 -16.75 -11.48
N ASP A 8 8.40 -16.45 -12.00
CA ASP A 8 9.64 -16.58 -11.23
C ASP A 8 9.57 -15.73 -9.95
N PRO A 9 9.89 -16.30 -8.79
CA PRO A 9 9.83 -15.57 -7.53
C PRO A 9 10.84 -14.41 -7.55
N ILE A 10 10.46 -13.30 -6.91
CA ILE A 10 11.37 -12.17 -6.71
C ILE A 10 12.33 -12.53 -5.58
N PRO A 11 13.66 -12.38 -5.76
CA PRO A 11 14.59 -12.59 -4.65
C PRO A 11 14.28 -11.64 -3.50
N GLU A 12 14.21 -12.16 -2.27
CA GLU A 12 13.86 -11.40 -1.06
C GLU A 12 14.67 -10.10 -0.94
N VAL A 13 16.00 -10.17 -1.14
CA VAL A 13 16.89 -9.01 -1.09
C VAL A 13 16.49 -7.88 -2.04
N VAL A 14 15.90 -8.21 -3.20
CA VAL A 14 15.43 -7.22 -4.17
C VAL A 14 14.14 -6.57 -3.66
N LEU A 15 13.18 -7.38 -3.22
CA LEU A 15 11.89 -6.91 -2.72
C LEU A 15 12.07 -6.05 -1.46
N SER A 16 12.82 -6.53 -0.46
CA SER A 16 13.12 -5.79 0.77
C SER A 16 13.81 -4.46 0.48
N ARG A 17 14.76 -4.43 -0.48
CA ARG A 17 15.42 -3.18 -0.86
C ARG A 17 14.44 -2.17 -1.45
N VAL A 18 13.53 -2.61 -2.31
CA VAL A 18 12.51 -1.73 -2.92
C VAL A 18 11.56 -1.20 -1.85
N LEU A 19 11.06 -2.07 -0.97
CA LEU A 19 10.16 -1.68 0.12
C LEU A 19 10.83 -0.72 1.09
N GLU A 20 12.10 -0.93 1.43
CA GLU A 20 12.84 -0.03 2.30
C GLU A 20 12.99 1.37 1.70
N GLN A 21 13.29 1.47 0.40
CA GLN A 21 13.31 2.78 -0.26
C GLN A 21 11.93 3.43 -0.31
N ALA A 22 10.87 2.64 -0.50
CA ALA A 22 9.50 3.16 -0.53
C ALA A 22 9.05 3.74 0.83
N ARG A 23 9.55 3.21 1.95
CA ARG A 23 9.26 3.71 3.30
C ARG A 23 9.83 5.10 3.58
N HIS A 24 10.80 5.56 2.79
CA HIS A 24 11.42 6.88 2.95
C HIS A 24 10.67 8.01 2.22
N VAL A 25 9.50 7.72 1.65
CA VAL A 25 8.65 8.76 1.04
C VAL A 25 8.26 9.82 2.09
N PRO A 26 8.28 11.12 1.73
CA PRO A 26 7.82 12.15 2.65
C PRO A 26 6.35 11.95 3.04
N SER A 27 6.04 12.22 4.29
CA SER A 27 4.68 12.25 4.83
C SER A 27 4.50 13.49 5.71
N ALA A 28 3.27 14.00 5.81
CA ALA A 28 2.99 15.18 6.61
C ALA A 28 3.39 14.91 8.07
N GLY A 29 4.22 15.79 8.65
CA GLY A 29 4.72 15.61 10.02
C GLY A 29 5.68 14.43 10.21
N ASN A 30 6.16 13.80 9.14
CA ASN A 30 6.89 12.53 9.15
C ASN A 30 6.10 11.42 9.88
N THR A 31 4.78 11.41 9.74
CA THR A 31 3.90 10.45 10.41
C THR A 31 4.15 9.01 9.95
N GLN A 32 4.49 8.81 8.66
CA GLN A 32 4.62 7.48 8.05
C GLN A 32 3.38 6.61 8.30
N GLY A 33 2.18 7.21 8.20
CA GLY A 33 0.89 6.57 8.50
C GLY A 33 0.39 5.67 7.38
N PHE A 34 1.24 4.76 6.89
CA PHE A 34 0.87 3.73 5.93
C PHE A 34 1.65 2.44 6.17
N ASP A 35 1.05 1.32 5.78
CA ASP A 35 1.67 0.01 5.84
C ASP A 35 1.64 -0.67 4.47
N PHE A 36 2.68 -1.45 4.18
CA PHE A 36 2.71 -2.34 3.01
C PHE A 36 2.26 -3.74 3.41
N VAL A 37 1.24 -4.25 2.73
CA VAL A 37 0.90 -5.68 2.78
C VAL A 37 1.39 -6.31 1.50
N VAL A 38 2.36 -7.20 1.66
CA VAL A 38 3.03 -7.90 0.57
C VAL A 38 2.50 -9.33 0.50
N LEU A 39 1.98 -9.69 -0.67
CA LEU A 39 1.45 -11.02 -0.95
C LEU A 39 2.39 -11.68 -1.95
N GLU A 40 2.93 -12.83 -1.61
CA GLU A 40 3.88 -13.58 -2.44
C GLU A 40 3.40 -15.02 -2.67
N GLY A 41 3.85 -15.64 -3.75
CA GLY A 41 3.50 -17.02 -4.09
C GLY A 41 1.98 -17.22 -4.12
N ASP A 42 1.49 -18.24 -3.43
CA ASP A 42 0.06 -18.61 -3.40
C ASP A 42 -0.84 -17.49 -2.80
N GLN A 43 -0.29 -16.54 -2.04
CA GLN A 43 -1.09 -15.44 -1.49
C GLN A 43 -1.59 -14.49 -2.59
N THR A 44 -0.88 -14.40 -3.71
CA THR A 44 -1.31 -13.58 -4.86
C THR A 44 -2.62 -14.09 -5.46
N SER A 45 -2.84 -15.41 -5.44
CA SER A 45 -4.10 -15.99 -5.95
C SER A 45 -5.29 -15.61 -5.09
N ILE A 46 -5.11 -15.49 -3.77
CA ILE A 46 -6.17 -15.03 -2.84
C ILE A 46 -6.62 -13.62 -3.21
N TYR A 47 -5.68 -12.70 -3.46
CA TYR A 47 -6.01 -11.35 -3.91
C TYR A 47 -6.81 -11.36 -5.21
N TRP A 48 -6.40 -12.17 -6.20
CA TRP A 48 -7.13 -12.28 -7.46
C TRP A 48 -8.50 -12.94 -7.29
N ASP A 49 -8.64 -13.93 -6.41
CA ASP A 49 -9.93 -14.59 -6.16
C ASP A 49 -10.95 -13.59 -5.59
N VAL A 50 -10.50 -12.65 -4.77
CA VAL A 50 -11.34 -11.57 -4.21
C VAL A 50 -11.62 -10.45 -5.23
N THR A 51 -10.59 -9.98 -5.96
CA THR A 51 -10.70 -8.77 -6.79
C THR A 51 -11.08 -9.03 -8.24
N LEU A 52 -10.85 -10.25 -8.73
CA LEU A 52 -11.16 -10.68 -10.10
C LEU A 52 -11.70 -12.13 -10.08
N PRO A 53 -13.01 -12.29 -9.83
CA PRO A 53 -13.68 -13.59 -9.80
C PRO A 53 -13.38 -14.43 -11.04
N ARG A 54 -13.34 -15.75 -10.88
CA ARG A 54 -12.84 -16.69 -11.91
C ARG A 54 -13.57 -16.54 -13.24
N GLU A 55 -14.87 -16.29 -13.22
CA GLU A 55 -15.73 -16.13 -14.40
C GLU A 55 -15.32 -14.93 -15.27
N ARG A 56 -14.68 -13.91 -14.65
CA ARG A 56 -14.20 -12.72 -15.36
C ARG A 56 -12.79 -12.88 -15.92
N ARG A 57 -12.05 -13.92 -15.54
CA ARG A 57 -10.65 -14.10 -15.94
C ARG A 57 -10.49 -14.48 -17.41
N GLU A 58 -11.42 -15.28 -17.95
CA GLU A 58 -11.36 -15.73 -19.34
C GLU A 58 -11.42 -14.57 -20.35
N THR A 59 -12.16 -13.52 -20.01
CA THR A 59 -12.30 -12.32 -20.85
C THR A 59 -11.39 -11.16 -20.40
N PHE A 60 -10.59 -11.38 -19.35
CA PHE A 60 -9.70 -10.36 -18.84
C PHE A 60 -8.53 -10.13 -19.79
N ARG A 61 -8.44 -8.91 -20.31
CA ARG A 61 -7.44 -8.52 -21.33
C ARG A 61 -5.99 -8.79 -20.92
N TRP A 62 -5.69 -8.80 -19.62
CA TRP A 62 -4.33 -8.96 -19.10
C TRP A 62 -4.18 -10.26 -18.32
N SER A 63 -4.41 -11.41 -18.96
CA SER A 63 -4.29 -12.73 -18.32
C SER A 63 -2.94 -12.92 -17.60
N ASN A 64 -1.84 -12.46 -18.20
CA ASN A 64 -0.49 -12.57 -17.64
C ASN A 64 -0.21 -11.57 -16.50
N LEU A 65 -1.17 -10.70 -16.16
CA LEU A 65 -1.10 -9.90 -14.94
C LEU A 65 -1.26 -10.78 -13.70
N LEU A 66 -2.04 -11.86 -13.82
CA LEU A 66 -2.27 -12.80 -12.73
C LEU A 66 -1.04 -13.65 -12.40
N ASP A 67 -0.05 -13.69 -13.31
CA ASP A 67 1.23 -14.35 -13.11
C ASP A 67 2.22 -13.54 -12.26
N ALA A 68 1.84 -12.33 -11.81
CA ALA A 68 2.69 -11.49 -10.97
C ALA A 68 3.10 -12.24 -9.67
N PRO A 69 4.41 -12.44 -9.42
CA PRO A 69 4.88 -13.25 -8.29
C PRO A 69 4.72 -12.56 -6.94
N ALA A 70 4.49 -11.24 -6.93
CA ALA A 70 4.20 -10.46 -5.75
C ALA A 70 3.15 -9.38 -6.04
N ILE A 71 2.31 -9.09 -5.06
CA ILE A 71 1.36 -7.97 -5.05
C ILE A 71 1.59 -7.16 -3.77
N ILE A 72 1.82 -5.86 -3.92
CA ILE A 72 2.00 -4.94 -2.79
C ILE A 72 0.77 -4.05 -2.74
N THR A 73 0.02 -4.12 -1.64
CA THR A 73 -1.07 -3.19 -1.35
C THR A 73 -0.63 -2.20 -0.28
N ILE A 74 -1.06 -0.94 -0.41
CA ILE A 74 -0.70 0.14 0.51
C ILE A 74 -1.94 0.46 1.33
N TRP A 75 -1.82 0.45 2.64
CA TRP A 75 -2.92 0.66 3.56
C TRP A 75 -2.71 1.94 4.36
N ALA A 76 -3.72 2.81 4.34
CA ALA A 76 -3.80 4.02 5.10
C ALA A 76 -3.91 3.74 6.60
N ASN A 77 -3.20 4.51 7.42
CA ASN A 77 -3.47 4.61 8.85
C ASN A 77 -3.72 6.08 9.24
N PRO A 78 -4.99 6.53 9.20
CA PRO A 78 -5.37 7.89 9.60
C PRO A 78 -5.08 8.17 11.08
N ASP A 79 -5.19 7.18 11.96
CA ASP A 79 -5.00 7.34 13.40
C ASP A 79 -3.55 7.70 13.74
N ALA A 80 -2.58 7.21 12.96
CA ALA A 80 -1.18 7.62 13.09
C ALA A 80 -1.02 9.15 12.89
N TYR A 81 -1.79 9.75 11.99
CA TYR A 81 -1.76 11.21 11.78
C TYR A 81 -2.37 11.96 12.95
N LEU A 82 -3.49 11.47 13.50
CA LEU A 82 -4.10 12.05 14.70
C LEU A 82 -3.14 11.97 15.89
N GLU A 83 -2.48 10.83 16.10
CA GLU A 83 -1.49 10.66 17.16
C GLU A 83 -0.32 11.63 16.98
N ARG A 84 0.25 11.70 15.76
CA ARG A 84 1.39 12.57 15.46
C ARG A 84 1.06 14.05 15.67
N TYR A 85 -0.13 14.48 15.28
CA TYR A 85 -0.55 15.88 15.34
C TYR A 85 -1.20 16.29 16.67
N SER A 86 -1.48 15.33 17.54
CA SER A 86 -1.83 15.57 18.94
C SER A 86 -0.61 15.90 19.83
N ARG A 87 0.60 15.67 19.34
CA ARG A 87 1.84 15.96 20.07
C ARG A 87 2.03 17.47 20.26
N SER A 88 2.73 17.85 21.33
CA SER A 88 2.90 19.25 21.76
C SER A 88 3.51 20.15 20.68
N ASP A 89 4.43 19.63 19.87
CA ASP A 89 5.06 20.38 18.77
C ASP A 89 4.10 20.68 17.61
N LYS A 90 2.95 19.99 17.55
CA LYS A 90 1.93 20.13 16.51
C LYS A 90 0.59 20.65 17.02
N GLN A 91 0.41 20.79 18.32
CA GLN A 91 -0.86 21.19 18.92
C GLN A 91 -1.42 22.49 18.33
N ALA A 92 -0.56 23.47 18.04
CA ALA A 92 -0.95 24.75 17.43
C ALA A 92 -1.60 24.63 16.04
N THR A 93 -1.44 23.48 15.36
CA THR A 93 -2.09 23.22 14.07
C THR A 93 -3.57 22.89 14.20
N GLY A 94 -4.03 22.41 15.36
CA GLY A 94 -5.39 21.91 15.56
C GLY A 94 -5.72 20.57 14.88
N LEU A 95 -4.82 20.04 14.04
CA LEU A 95 -5.08 18.85 13.21
C LEU A 95 -5.16 17.54 14.01
N GLY A 96 -4.71 17.52 15.26
CA GLY A 96 -4.87 16.37 16.16
C GLY A 96 -6.27 16.22 16.75
N GLN A 97 -7.17 17.20 16.58
CA GLN A 97 -8.49 17.18 17.22
C GLN A 97 -9.51 16.26 16.54
N GLY A 98 -9.26 15.87 15.29
CA GLY A 98 -10.12 14.96 14.53
C GLY A 98 -9.77 14.92 13.04
N MET A 99 -10.25 13.90 12.33
CA MET A 99 -9.97 13.73 10.90
C MET A 99 -10.61 14.85 10.05
N GLU A 100 -11.75 15.37 10.50
CA GLU A 100 -12.49 16.48 9.89
C GLU A 100 -11.70 17.80 9.89
N MET A 101 -10.69 17.92 10.75
CA MET A 101 -9.81 19.09 10.79
C MET A 101 -8.85 19.12 9.60
N TRP A 102 -8.67 18.00 8.91
CA TRP A 102 -7.79 17.88 7.76
C TRP A 102 -8.54 18.27 6.48
N GLY A 103 -8.19 19.41 5.89
CA GLY A 103 -8.73 19.82 4.58
C GLY A 103 -8.31 18.93 3.41
N THR A 104 -7.35 18.02 3.63
CA THR A 104 -6.92 17.01 2.67
C THR A 104 -6.52 15.74 3.45
N PRO A 105 -7.07 14.56 3.12
CA PRO A 105 -6.69 13.31 3.77
C PRO A 105 -5.31 12.88 3.26
N TYR A 106 -4.26 13.14 4.03
CA TYR A 106 -2.88 12.76 3.65
C TYR A 106 -2.56 11.27 3.88
N TRP A 107 -3.52 10.50 4.41
CA TRP A 107 -3.42 9.08 4.68
C TRP A 107 -3.87 8.24 3.47
N LEU A 108 -3.28 8.47 2.29
CA LEU A 108 -3.67 7.99 0.95
C LEU A 108 -4.62 8.94 0.20
#